data_AF-A0A924NLI6-F1
#
_entry.id   AF-A0A924NLI6-F1
#
_cell.length_a   1.000
_cell.length_b   1.000
_cell.length_c   1.000
_cell.angle_alpha   90.00
_cell.angle_beta   90.00
_cell.angle_gamma   90.00
#
_symmetry.space_group_name_H-M   'P 1'
#
loop_
_entity.id
_entity.type
_entity.pdbx_description
1 polymer ?
#
loop_
_entity_poly.entity_id
_entity_poly.type
_entity_poly.pdbx_seq_one_letter_code
_entity_poly.pdbx_strand_id
1 'polypeptide(L)'
;AGTLVVLAGVTLTVGMSASAGGRCTGPRWPVKTLADAVAPYVDRVPQPSTVGQLTGQHLPPVTAKSPRTPLVETRLLSVPVDLVGGKLVHDGDLQLVVRDPRGGSTMIAELPDAACLDHGVSSRDRAAMGTARTTVQRACPAFGDKQRALQGHAVLTGVQFHDTPHAGDATSDNARGAAVDEVELHPVLRVSNLTCAPGTP
;
A
#
# COMPACT_ATOMS: atom_id res chain seq x y z
N ALA A 1 15.59 -72.17 -2.78
CA ALA A 1 14.51 -71.33 -2.22
C ALA A 1 15.01 -69.89 -2.23
N GLY A 2 14.21 -68.96 -2.76
CA GLY A 2 14.67 -67.69 -3.33
C GLY A 2 15.08 -66.60 -2.32
N THR A 3 16.04 -65.78 -2.73
CA THR A 3 16.43 -64.54 -2.04
C THR A 3 15.66 -63.38 -2.67
N LEU A 4 14.79 -62.75 -1.88
CA LEU A 4 14.04 -61.55 -2.23
C LEU A 4 14.94 -60.32 -2.05
N VAL A 5 15.22 -59.58 -3.12
CA VAL A 5 15.89 -58.27 -3.02
C VAL A 5 14.81 -57.19 -2.91
N VAL A 6 14.68 -56.58 -1.73
CA VAL A 6 13.79 -55.44 -1.51
C VAL A 6 14.55 -54.16 -1.85
N LEU A 7 14.24 -53.56 -3.01
CA LEU A 7 14.71 -52.22 -3.36
C LEU A 7 13.87 -51.20 -2.59
N ALA A 8 14.44 -50.61 -1.53
CA ALA A 8 13.85 -49.47 -0.85
C ALA A 8 13.95 -48.24 -1.76
N GLY A 9 12.85 -47.90 -2.43
CA GLY A 9 12.73 -46.66 -3.19
C GLY A 9 12.71 -45.47 -2.25
N VAL A 10 13.80 -44.70 -2.24
CA VAL A 10 13.84 -43.38 -1.59
C VAL A 10 13.06 -42.42 -2.48
N THR A 11 11.83 -42.09 -2.08
CA THR A 11 11.07 -41.00 -2.68
C THR A 11 11.67 -39.68 -2.21
N LEU A 12 12.43 -39.01 -3.08
CA LEU A 12 12.77 -37.60 -2.87
C LEU A 12 11.49 -36.78 -3.03
N THR A 13 10.88 -36.41 -1.92
CA THR A 13 9.89 -35.34 -1.91
C THR A 13 10.62 -34.02 -2.15
N VAL A 14 10.59 -33.56 -3.41
CA VAL A 14 10.95 -32.19 -3.74
C VAL A 14 9.90 -31.30 -3.10
N GLY A 15 10.20 -30.78 -1.91
CA GLY A 15 9.41 -29.73 -1.29
C GLY A 15 9.46 -28.51 -2.19
N MET A 16 8.35 -28.24 -2.90
CA MET A 16 8.14 -26.95 -3.54
C MET A 16 8.03 -25.91 -2.42
N SER A 17 9.15 -25.27 -2.09
CA SER A 17 9.13 -24.05 -1.29
C SER A 17 8.29 -23.03 -2.05
N ALA A 18 7.10 -22.76 -1.54
CA ALA A 18 6.32 -21.62 -1.96
C ALA A 18 7.20 -20.38 -1.77
N SER A 19 7.54 -19.70 -2.87
CA SER A 19 8.19 -18.40 -2.82
C SER A 19 7.24 -17.47 -2.06
N ALA A 20 7.57 -17.15 -0.82
CA ALA A 20 6.93 -16.05 -0.10
C ALA A 20 7.11 -14.80 -0.96
N GLY A 21 6.00 -14.23 -1.46
CA GLY A 21 6.01 -12.99 -2.23
C GLY A 21 6.84 -11.94 -1.50
N GLY A 22 7.83 -11.37 -2.19
CA GLY A 22 8.94 -10.65 -1.58
C GLY A 22 8.49 -9.35 -0.94
N ARG A 23 8.72 -9.23 0.36
CA ARG A 23 8.70 -7.95 1.09
C ARG A 23 9.63 -6.95 0.40
N CYS A 24 9.28 -5.67 0.41
CA CYS A 24 10.02 -4.57 -0.22
C CYS A 24 10.13 -4.68 -1.75
N THR A 25 9.15 -5.31 -2.39
CA THR A 25 9.12 -5.46 -3.85
C THR A 25 7.69 -5.32 -4.37
N GLY A 26 7.54 -4.94 -5.63
CA GLY A 26 6.23 -4.84 -6.26
C GLY A 26 6.25 -3.99 -7.52
N PRO A 27 5.10 -3.91 -8.23
CA PRO A 27 4.91 -2.99 -9.34
C PRO A 27 5.30 -1.56 -8.95
N ARG A 28 6.13 -0.93 -9.78
CA ARG A 28 6.49 0.50 -9.64
C ARG A 28 7.03 0.87 -8.25
N TRP A 29 7.67 -0.08 -7.54
CA TRP A 29 8.20 0.12 -6.17
C TRP A 29 9.01 1.42 -5.97
N PRO A 30 9.90 1.85 -6.90
CA PRO A 30 10.60 3.11 -6.75
C PRO A 30 9.69 4.35 -6.76
N VAL A 31 8.56 4.31 -7.46
CA VAL A 31 7.56 5.39 -7.48
C VAL A 31 6.80 5.42 -6.15
N LYS A 32 6.37 4.24 -5.70
CA LYS A 32 5.70 3.99 -4.41
C LYS A 32 6.53 4.50 -3.22
N THR A 33 7.86 4.35 -3.27
CA THR A 33 8.77 4.73 -2.17
C THR A 33 9.49 6.08 -2.36
N LEU A 34 9.19 6.83 -3.41
CA LEU A 34 9.93 8.06 -3.79
C LEU A 34 11.45 7.83 -3.99
N ALA A 35 11.84 6.64 -4.43
CA ALA A 35 13.21 6.29 -4.79
C ALA A 35 13.52 6.54 -6.28
N ASP A 36 12.50 6.79 -7.11
CA ASP A 36 12.68 7.04 -8.54
C ASP A 36 13.35 8.40 -8.82
N ALA A 37 13.98 8.52 -10.00
CA ALA A 37 14.72 9.71 -10.39
C ALA A 37 13.87 10.99 -10.50
N VAL A 38 12.54 10.88 -10.57
CA VAL A 38 11.62 12.02 -10.68
C VAL A 38 11.10 12.46 -9.29
N ALA A 39 11.31 11.67 -8.23
CA ALA A 39 10.88 12.00 -6.87
C ALA A 39 11.34 13.38 -6.34
N PRO A 40 12.53 13.91 -6.69
CA PRO A 40 12.93 15.28 -6.31
C PRO A 40 12.01 16.38 -6.90
N TYR A 41 11.29 16.10 -7.97
CA TYR A 41 10.39 17.05 -8.65
C TYR A 41 8.94 16.96 -8.19
N VAL A 42 8.61 16.08 -7.23
CA VAL A 42 7.30 16.08 -6.58
C VAL A 42 7.12 17.41 -5.85
N ASP A 43 6.07 18.15 -6.21
CA ASP A 43 5.69 19.39 -5.53
C ASP A 43 5.35 19.10 -4.08
N ARG A 44 6.11 19.72 -3.17
CA ARG A 44 6.03 19.47 -1.73
C ARG A 44 5.02 20.38 -1.03
N VAL A 45 4.31 21.24 -1.76
CA VAL A 45 3.18 22.02 -1.24
C VAL A 45 1.90 21.17 -1.34
N PRO A 46 1.33 20.69 -0.21
CA PRO A 46 0.15 19.85 -0.26
C PRO A 46 -1.07 20.62 -0.81
N GLN A 47 -1.72 20.06 -1.83
CA GLN A 47 -2.97 20.59 -2.37
C GLN A 47 -4.17 19.87 -1.73
N PRO A 48 -5.22 20.59 -1.30
CA PRO A 48 -6.43 19.95 -0.80
C PRO A 48 -7.08 19.06 -1.86
N SER A 49 -7.50 17.86 -1.46
CA SER A 49 -8.31 16.98 -2.31
C SER A 49 -9.26 16.12 -1.47
N THR A 50 -10.05 15.27 -2.13
CA THR A 50 -11.01 14.34 -1.52
C THR A 50 -10.88 12.96 -2.18
N VAL A 51 -11.32 11.91 -1.51
CA VAL A 51 -11.39 10.56 -2.08
C VAL A 51 -12.22 10.57 -3.35
N GLY A 52 -13.41 11.18 -3.33
CA GLY A 52 -14.27 11.26 -4.52
C GLY A 52 -13.65 12.01 -5.71
N GLN A 53 -12.80 13.03 -5.46
CA GLN A 53 -12.06 13.70 -6.52
C GLN A 53 -10.98 12.81 -7.12
N LEU A 54 -10.34 11.96 -6.32
CA LEU A 54 -9.31 11.04 -6.77
C LEU A 54 -9.91 9.88 -7.56
N THR A 55 -10.91 9.19 -6.99
CA THR A 55 -11.58 8.04 -7.61
C THR A 55 -12.48 8.40 -8.80
N GLY A 56 -12.62 9.70 -9.09
CA GLY A 56 -13.34 10.19 -10.27
C GLY A 56 -12.44 10.44 -11.47
N GLN A 57 -11.12 10.31 -11.33
CA GLN A 57 -10.17 10.62 -12.39
C GLN A 57 -10.11 9.47 -13.39
N HIS A 58 -10.40 9.78 -14.66
CA HIS A 58 -10.22 8.81 -15.73
C HIS A 58 -8.79 8.92 -16.26
N LEU A 59 -7.89 8.14 -15.66
CA LEU A 59 -6.49 8.11 -16.07
C LEU A 59 -6.18 6.85 -16.89
N PRO A 60 -5.28 6.95 -17.88
CA PRO A 60 -4.84 5.78 -18.64
C PRO A 60 -4.23 4.73 -17.71
N PRO A 61 -4.44 3.43 -17.99
CA PRO A 61 -3.86 2.37 -17.18
C PRO A 61 -2.32 2.41 -17.25
N VAL A 62 -1.69 2.07 -16.15
CA VAL A 62 -0.23 1.91 -16.05
C VAL A 62 0.16 0.44 -16.03
N THR A 63 1.44 0.16 -16.31
CA THR A 63 2.05 -1.16 -16.20
C THR A 63 3.02 -1.20 -15.03
N ALA A 64 3.46 -2.40 -14.63
CA ALA A 64 4.39 -2.57 -13.50
C ALA A 64 5.73 -1.85 -13.69
N LYS A 65 6.06 -1.46 -14.93
CA LYS A 65 7.29 -0.75 -15.31
C LYS A 65 7.05 0.71 -15.72
N SER A 66 5.79 1.18 -15.68
CA SER A 66 5.50 2.57 -16.04
C SER A 66 6.24 3.52 -15.10
N PRO A 67 6.92 4.56 -15.63
CA PRO A 67 7.55 5.57 -14.80
C PRO A 67 6.48 6.38 -14.04
N ARG A 68 6.91 7.26 -13.14
CA ARG A 68 6.03 8.24 -12.49
C ARG A 68 5.24 9.01 -13.55
N THR A 69 3.91 9.03 -13.43
CA THR A 69 3.01 9.70 -14.37
C THR A 69 3.12 11.22 -14.16
N PRO A 70 3.58 11.98 -15.17
CA PRO A 70 3.72 13.44 -15.06
C PRO A 70 2.39 14.11 -14.71
N LEU A 71 2.44 15.21 -13.95
CA LEU A 71 1.31 16.03 -13.51
C LEU A 71 0.30 15.36 -12.56
N VAL A 72 0.21 14.03 -12.58
CA VAL A 72 -0.65 13.22 -11.70
C VAL A 72 0.11 12.86 -10.43
N GLU A 73 1.19 12.11 -10.57
CA GLU A 73 1.95 11.55 -9.43
C GLU A 73 3.09 12.48 -9.00
N THR A 74 2.96 13.78 -9.24
CA THR A 74 4.01 14.78 -9.01
C THR A 74 3.57 15.86 -8.01
N ARG A 75 2.51 15.59 -7.24
CA ARG A 75 1.94 16.52 -6.26
C ARG A 75 1.66 15.81 -4.95
N LEU A 76 1.92 16.49 -3.85
CA LEU A 76 1.36 16.09 -2.56
C LEU A 76 -0.10 16.54 -2.47
N LEU A 77 -0.95 15.62 -2.02
CA LEU A 77 -2.35 15.89 -1.72
C LEU A 77 -2.57 15.84 -0.22
N SER A 78 -3.46 16.69 0.28
CA SER A 78 -3.96 16.67 1.65
C SER A 78 -5.43 16.29 1.64
N VAL A 79 -5.74 15.08 2.14
CA VAL A 79 -7.04 14.44 2.00
C VAL A 79 -7.61 14.14 3.40
N PRO A 80 -8.66 14.86 3.84
CA PRO A 80 -9.44 14.48 5.01
C PRO A 80 -10.19 13.18 4.72
N VAL A 81 -10.14 12.22 5.64
CA VAL A 81 -10.73 10.89 5.45
C VAL A 81 -11.35 10.35 6.73
N ASP A 82 -12.36 9.49 6.54
CA ASP A 82 -12.75 8.49 7.53
C ASP A 82 -11.97 7.18 7.28
N LEU A 83 -11.54 6.53 8.37
CA LEU A 83 -10.94 5.21 8.33
C LEU A 83 -12.04 4.14 8.27
N VAL A 84 -11.91 3.20 7.32
CA VAL A 84 -12.86 2.10 7.12
C VAL A 84 -12.23 0.77 7.52
N GLY A 85 -10.96 0.56 7.18
CA GLY A 85 -10.26 -0.67 7.50
C GLY A 85 -8.76 -0.57 7.31
N GLY A 86 -8.05 -1.64 7.64
CA GLY A 86 -6.63 -1.76 7.30
C GLY A 86 -6.04 -3.14 7.58
N LYS A 87 -4.87 -3.40 7.01
CA LYS A 87 -4.08 -4.63 7.18
C LYS A 87 -2.61 -4.39 6.79
N LEU A 88 -1.75 -5.30 7.20
CA LEU A 88 -0.42 -5.46 6.62
C LEU A 88 -0.52 -6.29 5.35
N VAL A 89 0.19 -5.88 4.30
CA VAL A 89 0.23 -6.58 3.01
C VAL A 89 1.61 -7.17 2.74
N HIS A 90 1.70 -8.08 1.77
CA HIS A 90 2.87 -8.95 1.58
C HIS A 90 4.18 -8.20 1.26
N ASP A 91 4.09 -7.05 0.61
CA ASP A 91 5.23 -6.19 0.29
C ASP A 91 5.76 -5.42 1.52
N GLY A 92 5.05 -5.51 2.64
CA GLY A 92 5.40 -4.88 3.93
C GLY A 92 4.54 -3.67 4.25
N ASP A 93 3.75 -3.17 3.31
CA ASP A 93 2.99 -1.96 3.51
C ASP A 93 1.85 -2.13 4.51
N LEU A 94 1.51 -1.02 5.17
CA LEU A 94 0.30 -0.92 5.96
C LEU A 94 -0.73 -0.25 5.05
N GLN A 95 -1.69 -1.03 4.56
CA GLN A 95 -2.82 -0.53 3.79
C GLN A 95 -3.91 -0.03 4.73
N LEU A 96 -4.38 1.19 4.46
CA LEU A 96 -5.61 1.73 5.01
C LEU A 96 -6.66 1.83 3.91
N VAL A 97 -7.86 1.36 4.21
CA VAL A 97 -9.06 1.64 3.41
C VAL A 97 -9.69 2.90 3.97
N VAL A 98 -9.85 3.91 3.12
CA VAL A 98 -10.32 5.24 3.51
C VAL A 98 -11.44 5.72 2.60
N ARG A 99 -12.28 6.62 3.09
CA ARG A 99 -13.33 7.29 2.32
C ARG A 99 -13.45 8.75 2.73
N ASP A 100 -14.19 9.54 1.96
CA ASP A 100 -14.51 10.91 2.36
C ASP A 100 -15.34 10.93 3.67
N PRO A 101 -15.18 11.95 4.55
CA PRO A 101 -15.96 12.07 5.79
C PRO A 101 -17.48 12.16 5.61
N ARG A 102 -17.93 12.44 4.38
CA ARG A 102 -19.35 12.46 4.00
C ARG A 102 -19.83 11.12 3.40
N GLY A 103 -19.00 10.09 3.42
CA GLY A 103 -19.21 8.82 2.75
C GLY A 103 -18.85 8.85 1.26
N GLY A 104 -19.22 7.79 0.54
CA GLY A 104 -18.92 7.62 -0.89
C GLY A 104 -17.97 6.46 -1.17
N SER A 105 -17.28 6.53 -2.31
CA SER A 105 -16.27 5.56 -2.71
C SER A 105 -15.13 5.47 -1.69
N THR A 106 -14.49 4.30 -1.66
CA THR A 106 -13.28 4.06 -0.88
C THR A 106 -12.07 4.07 -1.81
N MET A 107 -10.89 4.35 -1.23
CA MET A 107 -9.59 4.18 -1.87
C MET A 107 -8.58 3.63 -0.86
N ILE A 108 -7.41 3.22 -1.36
CA ILE A 108 -6.29 2.79 -0.51
C ILE A 108 -5.38 3.98 -0.20
N ALA A 109 -4.83 3.99 1.01
CA ALA A 109 -3.66 4.77 1.36
C ALA A 109 -2.60 3.85 1.99
N GLU A 110 -1.40 3.83 1.41
CA GLU A 110 -0.33 2.93 1.84
C GLU A 110 0.75 3.67 2.63
N LEU A 111 1.19 3.06 3.72
CA LEU A 111 2.30 3.54 4.54
C LEU A 111 3.45 2.54 4.43
N PRO A 112 4.54 2.85 3.70
CA PRO A 112 5.62 1.91 3.49
C PRO A 112 6.30 1.43 4.77
N ASP A 113 6.73 0.17 4.78
CA ASP A 113 7.58 -0.33 5.86
C ASP A 113 8.93 0.39 5.84
N ALA A 114 9.38 0.91 6.98
CA ALA A 114 10.65 1.61 7.09
C ALA A 114 11.86 0.74 6.69
N ALA A 115 11.76 -0.59 6.85
CA ALA A 115 12.78 -1.54 6.41
C ALA A 115 12.84 -1.70 4.88
N CYS A 116 11.82 -1.23 4.16
CA CYS A 116 11.73 -1.27 2.69
C CYS A 116 12.03 0.08 2.04
N LEU A 117 12.59 1.01 2.81
CA LEU A 117 13.02 2.31 2.32
C LEU A 117 14.50 2.27 1.97
N ASP A 118 14.74 1.70 0.79
CA ASP A 118 16.04 1.34 0.23
C ASP A 118 16.94 2.55 -0.06
N HIS A 119 18.11 2.26 -0.64
CA HIS A 119 18.97 3.25 -1.25
C HIS A 119 18.23 3.98 -2.40
N GLY A 120 18.20 5.31 -2.34
CA GLY A 120 17.52 6.15 -3.34
C GLY A 120 16.44 7.03 -2.71
N VAL A 121 15.84 6.61 -1.59
CA VAL A 121 14.90 7.43 -0.83
C VAL A 121 15.67 8.50 -0.03
N SER A 122 15.25 9.76 -0.15
CA SER A 122 15.87 10.85 0.61
C SER A 122 15.72 10.64 2.13
N SER A 123 16.67 11.11 2.94
CA SER A 123 16.56 11.00 4.42
C SER A 123 15.29 11.68 4.96
N ARG A 124 14.89 12.79 4.34
CA ARG A 124 13.65 13.51 4.65
C ARG A 124 12.41 12.65 4.38
N ASP A 125 12.34 12.04 3.19
CA ASP A 125 11.19 11.21 2.81
C ASP A 125 11.12 9.94 3.67
N ARG A 126 12.27 9.32 3.98
CA ARG A 126 12.32 8.19 4.92
C ARG A 126 11.78 8.54 6.31
N ALA A 127 12.22 9.67 6.85
CA ALA A 127 11.74 10.13 8.16
C ALA A 127 10.23 10.44 8.13
N ALA A 128 9.74 11.05 7.05
CA ALA A 128 8.32 11.37 6.88
C ALA A 128 7.45 10.11 6.82
N MET A 129 7.78 9.16 5.94
CA MET A 129 7.07 7.87 5.81
C MET A 129 7.10 7.07 7.12
N GLY A 130 8.28 6.95 7.74
CA GLY A 130 8.42 6.25 9.02
C GLY A 130 7.59 6.89 10.14
N THR A 131 7.55 8.22 10.20
CA THR A 131 6.73 8.95 11.18
C THR A 131 5.25 8.75 10.93
N ALA A 132 4.80 8.83 9.66
CA ALA A 132 3.42 8.59 9.27
C ALA A 132 2.96 7.18 9.66
N ARG A 133 3.74 6.15 9.31
CA ARG A 133 3.45 4.76 9.68
C ARG A 133 3.39 4.57 11.19
N THR A 134 4.38 5.08 11.91
CA THR A 134 4.43 4.99 13.38
C THR A 134 3.24 5.69 14.04
N THR A 135 2.78 6.82 13.48
CA THR A 135 1.60 7.55 13.98
C THR A 135 0.35 6.68 13.92
N VAL A 136 0.12 6.02 12.78
CA VAL A 136 -1.02 5.12 12.59
C VAL A 136 -0.91 3.91 13.52
N GLN A 137 0.26 3.25 13.57
CA GLN A 137 0.47 2.06 14.39
C GLN A 137 0.31 2.32 15.89
N ARG A 138 0.61 3.53 16.37
CA ARG A 138 0.43 3.88 17.80
C ARG A 138 -1.01 4.21 18.15
N ALA A 139 -1.77 4.80 17.23
CA ALA A 139 -3.13 5.26 17.50
C ALA A 139 -4.19 4.19 17.20
N CYS A 140 -3.93 3.31 16.24
CA CYS A 140 -4.85 2.24 15.85
C CYS A 140 -4.57 0.94 16.61
N PRO A 141 -5.56 0.03 16.70
CA PRO A 141 -5.30 -1.33 17.16
C PRO A 141 -4.34 -2.06 16.21
N ALA A 142 -3.64 -3.05 16.74
CA ALA A 142 -2.63 -3.80 16.00
C ALA A 142 -3.18 -4.38 14.68
N PHE A 143 -2.36 -4.28 13.63
CA PHE A 143 -2.66 -4.80 12.31
C PHE A 143 -2.02 -6.18 12.12
N GLY A 144 -2.74 -7.07 11.45
CA GLY A 144 -2.22 -8.34 10.93
C GLY A 144 -2.40 -8.40 9.42
N ASP A 145 -2.23 -9.59 8.86
CA ASP A 145 -2.45 -9.91 7.44
C ASP A 145 -3.93 -9.88 7.02
N LYS A 146 -4.84 -10.03 7.99
CA LYS A 146 -6.29 -9.92 7.78
C LYS A 146 -6.76 -8.48 7.91
N GLN A 147 -7.62 -8.07 6.97
CA GLN A 147 -8.31 -6.78 7.05
C GLN A 147 -9.16 -6.70 8.31
N ARG A 148 -8.95 -5.63 9.07
CA ARG A 148 -9.76 -5.26 10.23
C ARG A 148 -10.61 -4.04 9.92
N ALA A 149 -11.82 -4.00 10.44
CA ALA A 149 -12.64 -2.80 10.45
C ALA A 149 -12.02 -1.74 11.36
N LEU A 150 -12.02 -0.50 10.88
CA LEU A 150 -11.59 0.68 11.61
C LEU A 150 -12.75 1.67 11.68
N GLN A 151 -12.68 2.55 12.68
CA GLN A 151 -13.45 3.78 12.71
C GLN A 151 -12.57 4.91 13.24
N GLY A 152 -12.88 6.13 12.84
CA GLY A 152 -12.10 7.31 13.16
C GLY A 152 -11.82 8.13 11.90
N HIS A 153 -11.04 9.18 12.05
CA HIS A 153 -10.75 10.12 10.98
C HIS A 153 -9.28 10.54 11.01
N ALA A 154 -8.79 11.02 9.88
CA ALA A 154 -7.48 11.63 9.75
C ALA A 154 -7.46 12.66 8.62
N VAL A 155 -6.43 13.48 8.60
CA VAL A 155 -5.98 14.16 7.38
C VAL A 155 -4.69 13.48 6.96
N LEU A 156 -4.74 12.79 5.82
CA LEU A 156 -3.60 12.14 5.20
C LEU A 156 -2.95 13.10 4.22
N THR A 157 -1.62 13.16 4.23
CA THR A 157 -0.87 13.82 3.16
C THR A 157 0.07 12.84 2.53
N GLY A 158 -0.08 12.65 1.22
CA GLY A 158 0.69 11.69 0.45
C GLY A 158 0.75 12.07 -1.03
N VAL A 159 1.44 11.26 -1.81
CA VAL A 159 1.49 11.41 -3.26
C VAL A 159 0.32 10.66 -3.88
N GLN A 160 -0.41 11.27 -4.82
CA GLN A 160 -1.35 10.51 -5.63
C GLN A 160 -0.57 9.45 -6.43
N PHE A 161 -1.05 8.22 -6.41
CA PHE A 161 -0.43 7.09 -7.10
C PHE A 161 -1.50 6.29 -7.82
N HIS A 162 -1.19 5.82 -9.03
CA HIS A 162 -2.06 4.92 -9.78
C HIS A 162 -1.41 3.56 -9.84
N ASP A 163 -2.01 2.57 -9.19
CA ASP A 163 -1.47 1.22 -9.25
C ASP A 163 -1.78 0.54 -10.59
N THR A 164 -1.08 -0.55 -10.85
CA THR A 164 -1.41 -1.43 -11.97
C THR A 164 -2.77 -2.09 -11.74
N PRO A 165 -3.62 -2.24 -12.77
CA PRO A 165 -4.90 -2.94 -12.63
C PRO A 165 -4.74 -4.33 -12.02
N HIS A 166 -5.40 -4.59 -10.89
CA HIS A 166 -5.40 -5.89 -10.21
C HIS A 166 -6.38 -6.89 -10.86
N ALA A 167 -6.61 -6.79 -12.17
CA ALA A 167 -7.65 -7.58 -12.86
C ALA A 167 -7.48 -9.10 -12.62
N GLY A 168 -8.34 -9.67 -11.79
CA GLY A 168 -8.34 -11.11 -11.50
C GLY A 168 -7.33 -11.57 -10.43
N ASP A 169 -6.70 -10.63 -9.73
CA ASP A 169 -5.98 -10.91 -8.49
C ASP A 169 -7.01 -11.44 -7.45
N ALA A 170 -6.93 -12.74 -7.22
CA ALA A 170 -7.48 -13.41 -6.04
C ALA A 170 -6.44 -13.47 -4.91
N THR A 171 -5.34 -12.72 -5.04
CA THR A 171 -4.32 -12.61 -4.01
C THR A 171 -4.83 -11.68 -2.91
N SER A 172 -4.41 -11.98 -1.69
CA SER A 172 -4.82 -11.30 -0.48
C SER A 172 -4.21 -9.91 -0.34
N ASP A 173 -3.75 -9.32 -1.44
CA ASP A 173 -2.76 -8.26 -1.43
C ASP A 173 -3.48 -6.92 -1.36
N ASN A 174 -4.49 -6.72 -2.21
CA ASN A 174 -5.32 -5.51 -2.11
C ASN A 174 -6.38 -5.61 -0.99
N ALA A 175 -6.60 -4.54 -0.22
CA ALA A 175 -7.66 -4.50 0.77
C ALA A 175 -9.03 -4.41 0.09
N ARG A 176 -10.04 -5.05 0.67
CA ARG A 176 -11.44 -4.83 0.27
C ARG A 176 -11.77 -3.35 0.48
N GLY A 177 -12.07 -2.64 -0.60
CA GLY A 177 -12.29 -1.20 -0.59
C GLY A 177 -11.26 -0.41 -1.39
N ALA A 178 -10.39 -1.06 -2.15
CA ALA A 178 -9.64 -0.38 -3.19
C ALA A 178 -10.55 0.30 -4.22
N ALA A 179 -10.05 1.39 -4.79
CA ALA A 179 -10.76 2.11 -5.83
C ALA A 179 -10.75 1.30 -7.13
N VAL A 180 -11.84 1.36 -7.90
CA VAL A 180 -11.99 0.59 -9.16
C VAL A 180 -10.94 1.00 -10.20
N ASP A 181 -10.50 2.25 -10.14
CA ASP A 181 -9.48 2.86 -10.99
C ASP A 181 -8.05 2.76 -10.42
N GLU A 182 -7.86 2.01 -9.31
CA GLU A 182 -6.58 1.78 -8.64
C GLU A 182 -5.85 3.08 -8.22
N VAL A 183 -6.61 4.15 -7.98
CA VAL A 183 -6.05 5.38 -7.41
C VAL A 183 -5.85 5.23 -5.92
N GLU A 184 -4.70 5.68 -5.45
CA GLU A 184 -4.27 5.57 -4.07
C GLU A 184 -3.52 6.83 -3.61
N LEU A 185 -3.29 6.92 -2.30
CA LEU A 185 -2.19 7.71 -1.75
C LEU A 185 -1.02 6.80 -1.41
N HIS A 186 0.04 6.84 -2.22
CA HIS A 186 1.26 6.08 -2.00
C HIS A 186 2.51 6.88 -2.42
N PRO A 187 3.41 7.26 -1.49
CA PRO A 187 3.34 6.97 -0.06
C PRO A 187 2.58 8.05 0.71
N VAL A 188 2.00 7.67 1.85
CA VAL A 188 1.59 8.64 2.87
C VAL A 188 2.83 9.16 3.61
N LEU A 189 3.00 10.48 3.62
CA LEU A 189 4.15 11.18 4.21
C LEU A 189 3.80 11.91 5.52
N ARG A 190 2.53 12.20 5.78
CA ARG A 190 2.07 12.82 7.02
C ARG A 190 0.67 12.37 7.36
N VAL A 191 0.44 12.18 8.66
CA VAL A 191 -0.87 11.88 9.23
C VAL A 191 -1.12 12.90 10.34
N SER A 192 -2.29 13.53 10.32
CA SER A 192 -2.67 14.54 11.32
C SER A 192 -4.15 14.40 11.68
N ASN A 193 -4.55 14.95 12.83
CA ASN A 193 -5.91 14.84 13.37
C ASN A 193 -6.42 13.39 13.41
N LEU A 194 -5.53 12.45 13.74
CA LEU A 194 -5.84 11.03 13.73
C LEU A 194 -6.64 10.64 14.98
N THR A 195 -7.81 10.08 14.76
CA THR A 195 -8.52 9.24 15.71
C THR A 195 -8.66 7.85 15.10
N CYS A 196 -8.49 6.80 15.89
CA CYS A 196 -8.58 5.44 15.41
C CYS A 196 -9.06 4.50 16.51
N ALA A 197 -10.03 3.66 16.17
CA ALA A 197 -10.58 2.65 17.05
C ALA A 197 -10.97 1.40 16.23
N PRO A 198 -11.20 0.24 16.87
CA PRO A 198 -11.88 -0.86 16.21
C PRO A 198 -13.23 -0.40 15.65
N GLY A 199 -13.48 -0.70 14.37
CA GLY A 199 -14.80 -0.50 13.75
C GLY A 199 -15.72 -1.70 14.01
N THR A 200 -17.01 -1.51 13.82
CA THR A 200 -17.99 -2.60 13.78
C THR A 200 -17.81 -3.41 12.48
N PRO A 201 -17.88 -4.75 12.52
CA PRO A 201 -17.85 -5.60 11.33
C PRO A 201 -18.93 -5.27 10.29
#